data_AF-A0A0W0ZMJ4-F1
#
_entry.id   AF-A0A0W0ZMJ4-F1
#
_cell.length_a   1.000
_cell.length_b   1.000
_cell.length_c   1.000
_cell.angle_alpha   90.00
_cell.angle_beta   90.00
_cell.angle_gamma   90.00
#
_symmetry.space_group_name_H-M   'P 1'
#
loop_
_entity.id
_entity.type
_entity.pdbx_description
1 polymer ?
#
loop_
_entity_poly.entity_id
_entity_poly.type
_entity_poly.pdbx_seq_one_letter_code
_entity_poly.pdbx_strand_id
1 'polypeptide(L)'
;MIIRHIPMKKTRLSSFSGLVQYLCNQQNKQERVGKVRLSNCNSLDPIWAVQEVLATQAKNQRATGDKTYHMLISFAPGENPSAQILREIEDRVALSIGFKEHQRISVVHHDTDNLHIHVAINKIHPQTFNMIEPYRAYKTFAEVASQLEIELGLQITNHQTRKNHSENLADDMERHSGIESLINWMKRHCKEKIEAARNWKEIHSILAEHGLIIRAKVNGFVFCNAQGMTVKASSISRSFSKKNLESKLGDFVQSYSEDGAPASNVYRYEPLNKKVLGTALYAKYLHEKSHNKHFISDKLKNLREARAKLIEKAKKRGRIKRAALKLMNLSKVQKKFLYSHINKTLLNEIANIRKNYGKERSRLLDSYQNKTWADWLKQNAQSGDQDALVTLRYRNRKNKHDYAISGSGSSFFSSLNFGQIDSVTKEGTEIYKKDNNVIRDNGKEIFISKGGSIPTLKRALEMARQRYGDCICVNGSPLFKKIILQIVIQYQMPITFADLDLENQRQKLNFEQEKSHDQSRANRQSHRGRTSGGYEAAGTATGKRRGSTKPDSFSIRQGSPAKDHNSLRNLSKCDLVQLTGGGQVLLPDNAHAHLERKGFKLDNHVRREVSRLNKNRKGYKN
;
A
#
# COMPACT_ATOMS: atom_id res chain seq x y z
N MET A 1 -15.83 -7.19 4.28
CA MET A 1 -14.48 -7.12 4.87
C MET A 1 -13.64 -8.36 4.52
N ILE A 2 -12.31 -8.29 4.42
CA ILE A 2 -11.42 -9.44 4.20
C ILE A 2 -10.33 -9.43 5.27
N ILE A 3 -10.01 -10.59 5.85
CA ILE A 3 -8.98 -10.73 6.87
C ILE A 3 -7.86 -11.63 6.34
N ARG A 4 -6.61 -11.19 6.48
CA ARG A 4 -5.45 -11.89 5.95
C ARG A 4 -4.29 -11.88 6.94
N HIS A 5 -3.67 -13.03 7.11
CA HIS A 5 -2.33 -13.12 7.68
C HIS A 5 -1.27 -12.81 6.62
N ILE A 6 -0.34 -11.92 6.94
CA ILE A 6 0.84 -11.58 6.15
C ILE A 6 2.05 -12.30 6.77
N PRO A 7 2.37 -13.53 6.33
CA PRO A 7 3.48 -14.28 6.91
C PRO A 7 4.82 -13.68 6.52
N MET A 8 5.79 -13.78 7.41
CA MET A 8 7.19 -13.54 7.08
C MET A 8 7.78 -14.73 6.31
N LYS A 9 8.43 -14.47 5.18
CA LYS A 9 9.15 -15.49 4.41
C LYS A 9 10.39 -16.03 5.15
N LYS A 10 11.11 -15.16 5.86
CA LYS A 10 12.32 -15.49 6.60
C LYS A 10 12.18 -15.00 8.03
N THR A 11 12.03 -15.94 8.97
CA THR A 11 11.85 -15.65 10.40
C THR A 11 12.96 -14.78 10.98
N ARG A 12 14.22 -15.02 10.59
CA ARG A 12 15.39 -14.20 11.01
C ARG A 12 15.30 -12.71 10.66
N LEU A 13 14.46 -12.35 9.69
CA LEU A 13 14.24 -10.97 9.28
C LEU A 13 13.00 -10.36 9.92
N SER A 14 12.23 -11.13 10.69
CA SER A 14 11.07 -10.61 11.40
C SER A 14 11.50 -9.69 12.53
N SER A 15 10.80 -8.56 12.64
CA SER A 15 11.00 -7.60 13.72
C SER A 15 9.67 -6.94 14.04
N PHE A 16 9.24 -7.04 15.29
CA PHE A 16 8.06 -6.32 15.78
C PHE A 16 8.28 -4.81 15.67
N SER A 17 9.43 -4.32 16.12
CA SER A 17 9.81 -2.91 15.99
C SER A 17 9.82 -2.44 14.54
N GLY A 18 10.46 -3.22 13.64
CA GLY A 18 10.44 -2.93 12.22
C GLY A 18 9.03 -2.95 11.62
N LEU A 19 8.12 -3.81 12.11
CA LEU A 19 6.70 -3.79 11.73
C LEU A 19 6.06 -2.47 12.09
N VAL A 20 6.10 -2.12 13.36
CA VAL A 20 5.39 -0.96 13.89
C VAL A 20 5.95 0.32 13.28
N GLN A 21 7.28 0.44 13.17
CA GLN A 21 7.91 1.56 12.49
C GLN A 21 7.41 1.72 11.04
N TYR A 22 7.28 0.61 10.32
CA TYR A 22 6.76 0.63 8.96
C TYR A 22 5.27 0.99 8.86
N LEU A 23 4.45 0.52 9.81
CA LEU A 23 3.02 0.81 9.88
C LEU A 23 2.76 2.28 10.24
N CYS A 24 3.51 2.84 11.17
CA CYS A 24 3.35 4.23 11.62
C CYS A 24 4.04 5.26 10.71
N ASN A 25 4.86 4.83 9.75
CA ASN A 25 5.54 5.73 8.83
C ASN A 25 4.56 6.31 7.80
N GLN A 26 4.52 7.64 7.63
CA GLN A 26 3.64 8.31 6.67
C GLN A 26 4.09 8.14 5.20
N GLN A 27 5.35 7.74 4.93
CA GLN A 27 5.92 7.57 3.58
C GLN A 27 5.75 8.80 2.69
N ASN A 28 5.91 10.00 3.26
CA ASN A 28 5.68 11.29 2.60
C ASN A 28 4.25 11.47 2.05
N LYS A 29 3.27 10.72 2.57
CA LYS A 29 1.85 10.89 2.27
C LYS A 29 1.13 11.36 3.52
N GLN A 30 0.35 12.42 3.40
CA GLN A 30 -0.39 12.93 4.54
C GLN A 30 -1.58 12.05 4.91
N GLU A 31 -2.15 11.30 3.96
CA GLU A 31 -3.33 10.45 4.18
C GLU A 31 -3.01 8.97 4.39
N ARG A 32 -1.75 8.59 4.65
CA ARG A 32 -1.43 7.18 4.88
C ARG A 32 -1.92 6.67 6.23
N VAL A 33 -1.48 7.30 7.31
CA VAL A 33 -1.67 6.78 8.68
C VAL A 33 -2.86 7.49 9.32
N GLY A 34 -3.89 6.72 9.65
CA GLY A 34 -5.04 7.14 10.44
C GLY A 34 -4.83 6.86 11.92
N LYS A 35 -5.86 6.33 12.58
CA LYS A 35 -5.84 6.03 14.02
C LYS A 35 -4.84 4.92 14.34
N VAL A 36 -4.01 5.14 15.34
CA VAL A 36 -3.16 4.13 15.98
C VAL A 36 -3.83 3.70 17.29
N ARG A 37 -3.89 2.39 17.54
CA ARG A 37 -4.41 1.81 18.77
C ARG A 37 -3.40 0.85 19.37
N LEU A 38 -3.23 0.93 20.67
CA LEU A 38 -2.46 0.01 21.50
C LEU A 38 -3.46 -0.81 22.32
N SER A 39 -3.26 -2.13 22.38
CA SER A 39 -4.12 -3.03 23.15
C SER A 39 -3.27 -4.00 23.94
N ASN A 40 -3.62 -4.20 25.21
CA ASN A 40 -2.89 -5.03 26.18
C ASN A 40 -1.42 -4.62 26.37
N CYS A 41 -1.10 -3.35 26.11
CA CYS A 41 0.18 -2.74 26.47
C CYS A 41 -0.05 -1.79 27.65
N ASN A 42 0.93 -1.69 28.54
CA ASN A 42 0.90 -0.73 29.65
C ASN A 42 1.16 0.71 29.15
N SER A 43 1.97 0.86 28.10
CA SER A 43 2.26 2.16 27.50
C SER A 43 1.13 2.66 26.59
N LEU A 44 0.90 3.98 26.62
CA LEU A 44 0.05 4.71 25.66
C LEU A 44 0.83 5.26 24.45
N ASP A 45 2.17 5.20 24.49
CA ASP A 45 3.05 5.61 23.41
C ASP A 45 3.51 4.37 22.59
N PRO A 46 3.40 4.38 21.25
CA PRO A 46 3.79 3.25 20.40
C PRO A 46 5.27 2.86 20.48
N ILE A 47 6.18 3.81 20.67
CA ILE A 47 7.63 3.55 20.79
C ILE A 47 7.90 2.77 22.07
N TRP A 48 7.30 3.18 23.18
CA TRP A 48 7.44 2.49 24.47
C TRP A 48 6.70 1.15 24.48
N ALA A 49 5.52 1.05 23.86
CA ALA A 49 4.79 -0.21 23.71
C ALA A 49 5.60 -1.24 22.89
N VAL A 50 6.36 -0.80 21.90
CA VAL A 50 7.30 -1.67 21.17
C VAL A 50 8.37 -2.24 22.11
N GLN A 51 8.95 -1.42 23.01
CA GLN A 51 9.95 -1.91 23.96
C GLN A 51 9.35 -2.93 24.94
N GLU A 52 8.13 -2.70 25.40
CA GLU A 52 7.38 -3.61 26.26
C GLU A 52 7.15 -4.98 25.59
N VAL A 53 6.74 -4.98 24.33
CA VAL A 53 6.58 -6.20 23.52
C VAL A 53 7.91 -6.92 23.34
N LEU A 54 8.99 -6.19 23.01
CA LEU A 54 10.31 -6.79 22.82
C LEU A 54 10.84 -7.41 24.12
N ALA A 55 10.63 -6.77 25.27
CA ALA A 55 10.96 -7.31 26.57
C ALA A 55 10.19 -8.61 26.86
N THR A 56 8.90 -8.64 26.54
CA THR A 56 8.05 -9.83 26.66
C THR A 56 8.53 -10.96 25.75
N GLN A 57 8.86 -10.65 24.48
CA GLN A 57 9.41 -11.62 23.54
C GLN A 57 10.76 -12.19 23.99
N ALA A 58 11.58 -11.41 24.70
CA ALA A 58 12.87 -11.83 25.23
C ALA A 58 12.75 -12.82 26.41
N LYS A 59 11.64 -12.78 27.17
CA LYS A 59 11.36 -13.76 28.23
C LYS A 59 11.11 -15.17 27.68
N ASN A 60 10.66 -15.28 26.43
CA ASN A 60 10.54 -16.57 25.76
C ASN A 60 11.88 -16.98 25.10
N GLN A 61 12.59 -17.92 25.73
CA GLN A 61 13.86 -18.48 25.19
C GLN A 61 13.68 -19.80 24.43
N ARG A 62 12.47 -20.37 24.41
CA ARG A 62 12.18 -21.71 23.87
C ARG A 62 11.72 -21.72 22.41
N ALA A 63 11.00 -20.69 21.95
CA ALA A 63 10.43 -20.68 20.62
C ALA A 63 11.44 -20.26 19.54
N THR A 64 11.51 -21.03 18.45
CA THR A 64 12.36 -20.78 17.27
C THR A 64 11.61 -20.15 16.09
N GLY A 65 10.28 -20.10 16.17
CA GLY A 65 9.40 -19.51 15.16
C GLY A 65 9.37 -17.98 15.20
N ASP A 66 8.69 -17.38 14.22
CA ASP A 66 8.42 -15.95 14.24
C ASP A 66 7.51 -15.60 15.42
N LYS A 67 7.95 -14.66 16.26
CA LYS A 67 7.22 -14.18 17.45
C LYS A 67 6.25 -13.02 17.12
N THR A 68 6.27 -12.53 15.89
CA THR A 68 5.38 -11.45 15.42
C THR A 68 4.32 -12.01 14.48
N TYR A 69 3.06 -11.63 14.69
CA TYR A 69 1.97 -11.92 13.77
C TYR A 69 1.51 -10.62 13.10
N HIS A 70 1.46 -10.60 11.77
CA HIS A 70 0.99 -9.45 11.01
C HIS A 70 -0.36 -9.76 10.36
N MET A 71 -1.41 -9.17 10.88
CA MET A 71 -2.76 -9.31 10.34
C MET A 71 -3.17 -8.04 9.59
N LEU A 72 -3.90 -8.22 8.50
CA LEU A 72 -4.52 -7.19 7.68
C LEU A 72 -6.03 -7.43 7.68
N ILE A 73 -6.79 -6.37 7.95
CA ILE A 73 -8.25 -6.36 7.85
C ILE A 73 -8.61 -5.27 6.83
N SER A 74 -9.22 -5.63 5.70
CA SER A 74 -9.54 -4.70 4.61
C SER A 74 -11.05 -4.63 4.34
N PHE A 75 -11.59 -3.42 4.26
CA PHE A 75 -13.02 -3.16 4.05
C PHE A 75 -13.37 -3.06 2.57
N ALA A 76 -14.67 -3.02 2.26
CA ALA A 76 -15.10 -2.82 0.88
C ALA A 76 -14.68 -1.49 0.29
N PRO A 77 -14.60 -1.41 -1.04
CA PRO A 77 -14.62 -0.11 -1.69
C PRO A 77 -15.82 0.72 -1.19
N GLY A 78 -15.58 1.97 -0.82
CA GLY A 78 -16.62 2.87 -0.29
C GLY A 78 -16.91 2.73 1.21
N GLU A 79 -16.60 1.60 1.84
CA GLU A 79 -16.85 1.41 3.28
C GLU A 79 -15.84 2.20 4.13
N ASN A 80 -16.37 3.02 5.04
CA ASN A 80 -15.58 3.69 6.07
C ASN A 80 -16.24 3.56 7.46
N PRO A 81 -16.13 2.38 8.11
CA PRO A 81 -16.71 2.17 9.43
C PRO A 81 -16.16 3.14 10.48
N SER A 82 -16.98 3.46 11.48
CA SER A 82 -16.58 4.36 12.57
C SER A 82 -15.45 3.76 13.40
N ALA A 83 -14.70 4.61 14.10
CA ALA A 83 -13.58 4.17 14.95
C ALA A 83 -14.01 3.18 16.07
N GLN A 84 -15.28 3.20 16.46
CA GLN A 84 -15.84 2.24 17.42
C GLN A 84 -16.05 0.87 16.77
N ILE A 85 -16.65 0.84 15.57
CA ILE A 85 -16.84 -0.39 14.80
C ILE A 85 -15.48 -1.02 14.45
N LEU A 86 -14.50 -0.23 14.03
CA LEU A 86 -13.14 -0.72 13.74
C LEU A 86 -12.49 -1.40 14.96
N ARG A 87 -12.72 -0.86 16.17
CA ARG A 87 -12.21 -1.42 17.42
C ARG A 87 -12.89 -2.76 17.73
N GLU A 88 -14.20 -2.82 17.63
CA GLU A 88 -14.97 -4.04 17.88
C GLU A 88 -14.55 -5.18 16.93
N ILE A 89 -14.41 -4.86 15.65
CA ILE A 89 -13.93 -5.80 14.63
C ILE A 89 -12.53 -6.31 14.99
N GLU A 90 -11.58 -5.41 15.29
CA GLU A 90 -10.22 -5.81 15.66
C GLU A 90 -10.22 -6.77 16.86
N ASP A 91 -10.98 -6.44 17.91
CA ASP A 91 -11.03 -7.21 19.15
C ASP A 91 -11.66 -8.60 18.93
N ARG A 92 -12.76 -8.69 18.17
CA ARG A 92 -13.41 -9.97 17.85
C ARG A 92 -12.58 -10.85 16.94
N VAL A 93 -11.90 -10.24 15.95
CA VAL A 93 -10.99 -10.99 15.08
C VAL A 93 -9.79 -11.50 15.88
N ALA A 94 -9.14 -10.67 16.71
CA ALA A 94 -8.03 -11.10 17.55
C ALA A 94 -8.44 -12.20 18.54
N LEU A 95 -9.62 -12.08 19.15
CA LEU A 95 -10.21 -13.11 20.01
C LEU A 95 -10.36 -14.44 19.28
N SER A 96 -10.92 -14.43 18.06
CA SER A 96 -11.22 -15.64 17.30
C SER A 96 -10.00 -16.53 17.03
N ILE A 97 -8.81 -15.94 16.96
CA ILE A 97 -7.54 -16.65 16.72
C ILE A 97 -6.66 -16.79 17.96
N GLY A 98 -7.22 -16.55 19.16
CA GLY A 98 -6.52 -16.75 20.45
C GLY A 98 -5.61 -15.62 20.89
N PHE A 99 -5.71 -14.42 20.29
CA PHE A 99 -4.86 -13.26 20.61
C PHE A 99 -5.57 -12.18 21.46
N LYS A 100 -6.68 -12.51 22.12
CA LYS A 100 -7.46 -11.56 22.95
C LYS A 100 -6.59 -10.80 23.95
N GLU A 101 -5.75 -11.52 24.68
CA GLU A 101 -4.90 -11.01 25.77
C GLU A 101 -3.48 -10.64 25.33
N HIS A 102 -3.16 -10.83 24.05
CA HIS A 102 -1.84 -10.54 23.52
C HIS A 102 -1.66 -9.05 23.26
N GLN A 103 -0.45 -8.56 23.55
CA GLN A 103 -0.02 -7.20 23.20
C GLN A 103 -0.11 -7.00 21.69
N ARG A 104 -0.76 -5.91 21.26
CA ARG A 104 -0.90 -5.58 19.84
C ARG A 104 -0.95 -4.08 19.57
N ILE A 105 -0.48 -3.71 18.38
CA ILE A 105 -0.51 -2.35 17.85
C ILE A 105 -1.23 -2.37 16.50
N SER A 106 -2.28 -1.59 16.39
CA SER A 106 -3.16 -1.52 15.23
C SER A 106 -3.08 -0.15 14.59
N VAL A 107 -2.96 -0.11 13.27
CA VAL A 107 -2.84 1.14 12.49
C VAL A 107 -3.81 1.10 11.33
N VAL A 108 -4.72 2.06 11.29
CA VAL A 108 -5.63 2.28 10.16
C VAL A 108 -4.87 2.96 9.03
N HIS A 109 -4.95 2.44 7.81
CA HIS A 109 -4.35 3.01 6.60
C HIS A 109 -5.42 3.46 5.60
N HIS A 110 -5.19 4.62 4.98
CA HIS A 110 -6.04 5.19 3.93
C HIS A 110 -5.32 5.43 2.60
N ASP A 111 -4.05 5.03 2.43
CA ASP A 111 -3.27 5.30 1.20
C ASP A 111 -3.58 4.37 0.02
N THR A 112 -4.66 3.58 0.12
CA THR A 112 -5.19 2.74 -0.94
C THR A 112 -6.69 2.98 -1.14
N ASP A 113 -7.27 2.40 -2.18
CA ASP A 113 -8.69 2.58 -2.51
C ASP A 113 -9.63 2.03 -1.43
N ASN A 114 -9.20 0.99 -0.69
CA ASN A 114 -9.96 0.43 0.43
C ASN A 114 -9.36 0.83 1.77
N LEU A 115 -10.23 1.16 2.73
CA LEU A 115 -9.84 1.27 4.14
C LEU A 115 -9.29 -0.07 4.61
N HIS A 116 -8.19 -0.05 5.36
CA HIS A 116 -7.67 -1.25 5.96
C HIS A 116 -6.94 -0.98 7.28
N ILE A 117 -6.86 -2.01 8.12
CA ILE A 117 -6.17 -1.99 9.41
C ILE A 117 -5.03 -3.00 9.33
N HIS A 118 -3.83 -2.56 9.68
CA HIS A 118 -2.74 -3.46 9.99
C HIS A 118 -2.64 -3.66 11.49
N VAL A 119 -2.58 -4.91 11.91
CA VAL A 119 -2.46 -5.30 13.31
C VAL A 119 -1.15 -6.07 13.49
N ALA A 120 -0.24 -5.51 14.26
CA ALA A 120 0.99 -6.14 14.71
C ALA A 120 0.73 -6.78 16.07
N ILE A 121 0.79 -8.10 16.17
CA ILE A 121 0.49 -8.84 17.40
C ILE A 121 1.74 -9.56 17.88
N ASN A 122 2.02 -9.48 19.18
CA ASN A 122 3.01 -10.32 19.84
C ASN A 122 2.45 -11.73 20.01
N LYS A 123 3.07 -12.75 19.42
CA LYS A 123 2.63 -14.15 19.59
C LYS A 123 3.00 -14.74 20.95
N ILE A 124 3.88 -14.08 21.70
CA ILE A 124 4.22 -14.46 23.07
C ILE A 124 3.18 -13.87 24.01
N HIS A 125 2.52 -14.71 24.80
CA HIS A 125 1.56 -14.27 25.80
C HIS A 125 2.27 -13.46 26.91
N PRO A 126 1.75 -12.30 27.35
CA PRO A 126 2.45 -11.44 28.30
C PRO A 126 2.64 -12.04 29.69
N GLN A 127 1.73 -12.92 30.14
CA GLN A 127 1.79 -13.59 31.45
C GLN A 127 2.45 -14.97 31.38
N THR A 128 2.03 -15.83 30.46
CA THR A 128 2.52 -17.23 30.41
C THR A 128 3.85 -17.37 29.67
N PHE A 129 4.25 -16.35 28.91
CA PHE A 129 5.41 -16.35 28.02
C PHE A 129 5.45 -17.50 27.00
N ASN A 130 4.30 -18.15 26.75
CA ASN A 130 4.16 -19.18 25.73
C ASN A 130 3.87 -18.54 24.37
N MET A 131 4.39 -19.16 23.31
CA MET A 131 4.09 -18.74 21.93
C MET A 131 2.80 -19.41 21.45
N ILE A 132 1.88 -18.63 20.91
CA ILE A 132 0.66 -19.12 20.26
C ILE A 132 0.83 -19.07 18.75
N GLU A 133 0.52 -20.19 18.08
CA GLU A 133 0.35 -20.26 16.63
C GLU A 133 -1.13 -20.58 16.32
N PRO A 134 -1.87 -19.67 15.68
CA PRO A 134 -3.27 -19.90 15.34
C PRO A 134 -3.48 -21.13 14.46
N TYR A 135 -4.30 -22.07 14.91
CA TYR A 135 -4.68 -23.24 14.12
C TYR A 135 -5.73 -22.90 13.07
N ARG A 136 -5.50 -23.27 11.80
CA ARG A 136 -6.44 -23.05 10.67
C ARG A 136 -7.02 -21.63 10.58
N ALA A 137 -6.24 -20.61 10.92
CA ALA A 137 -6.70 -19.22 11.03
C ALA A 137 -7.52 -18.70 9.84
N TYR A 138 -7.20 -19.11 8.60
CA TYR A 138 -7.97 -18.70 7.41
C TYR A 138 -9.44 -19.14 7.44
N LYS A 139 -9.76 -20.31 8.02
CA LYS A 139 -11.14 -20.77 8.18
C LYS A 139 -11.87 -19.92 9.22
N THR A 140 -11.23 -19.70 10.36
CA THR A 140 -11.74 -18.85 11.43
C THR A 140 -11.96 -17.41 10.97
N PHE A 141 -11.05 -16.87 10.16
CA PHE A 141 -11.17 -15.56 9.53
C PHE A 141 -12.39 -15.46 8.61
N ALA A 142 -12.64 -16.48 7.78
CA ALA A 142 -13.81 -16.53 6.92
C ALA A 142 -15.12 -16.53 7.73
N GLU A 143 -15.17 -17.33 8.80
CA GLU A 143 -16.33 -17.45 9.69
C GLU A 143 -16.61 -16.13 10.43
N VAL A 144 -15.61 -15.57 11.13
CA VAL A 144 -15.78 -14.33 11.90
C VAL A 144 -16.07 -13.13 11.00
N ALA A 145 -15.47 -13.05 9.80
CA ALA A 145 -15.75 -11.96 8.87
C ALA A 145 -17.18 -12.04 8.32
N SER A 146 -17.68 -13.24 7.99
CA SER A 146 -19.06 -13.43 7.55
C SER A 146 -20.06 -13.01 8.63
N GLN A 147 -19.78 -13.36 9.88
CA GLN A 147 -20.62 -12.99 11.02
C GLN A 147 -20.63 -11.47 11.26
N LEU A 148 -19.44 -10.86 11.33
CA LEU A 148 -19.28 -9.41 11.55
C LEU A 148 -19.91 -8.59 10.43
N GLU A 149 -19.84 -9.05 9.19
CA GLU A 149 -20.47 -8.36 8.07
C GLU A 149 -21.99 -8.23 8.24
N ILE A 150 -22.65 -9.30 8.66
CA ILE A 150 -24.10 -9.32 8.86
C ILE A 150 -24.47 -8.46 10.07
N GLU A 151 -23.81 -8.66 11.20
CA GLU A 151 -24.15 -7.99 12.47
C GLU A 151 -23.94 -6.47 12.41
N LEU A 152 -22.92 -6.02 11.69
CA LEU A 152 -22.56 -4.60 11.60
C LEU A 152 -23.12 -3.93 10.33
N GLY A 153 -23.94 -4.64 9.54
CA GLY A 153 -24.53 -4.12 8.31
C GLY A 153 -23.51 -3.76 7.23
N LEU A 154 -22.35 -4.44 7.21
CA LEU A 154 -21.32 -4.24 6.21
C LEU A 154 -21.65 -5.03 4.93
N GLN A 155 -21.03 -4.63 3.83
CA GLN A 155 -21.10 -5.33 2.57
C GLN A 155 -20.57 -6.75 2.73
N ILE A 156 -21.44 -7.72 2.44
CA ILE A 156 -21.11 -9.14 2.42
C ILE A 156 -20.07 -9.40 1.33
N THR A 157 -18.99 -10.09 1.70
CA THR A 157 -17.92 -10.44 0.77
C THR A 157 -17.77 -11.93 0.59
N ASN A 158 -17.00 -12.36 -0.41
CA ASN A 158 -16.74 -13.78 -0.56
C ASN A 158 -15.68 -14.21 0.47
N HIS A 159 -16.03 -15.19 1.28
CA HIS A 159 -15.13 -15.84 2.25
C HIS A 159 -14.81 -17.28 1.88
N GLN A 160 -15.32 -17.75 0.74
CA GLN A 160 -15.09 -19.11 0.25
C GLN A 160 -13.91 -19.17 -0.71
N THR A 161 -13.06 -20.18 -0.52
CA THR A 161 -11.92 -20.44 -1.40
C THR A 161 -12.41 -21.04 -2.71
N ARG A 162 -12.36 -20.24 -3.79
CA ARG A 162 -12.71 -20.69 -5.15
C ARG A 162 -11.52 -20.99 -6.05
N LYS A 163 -10.34 -20.47 -5.67
CA LYS A 163 -9.10 -20.54 -6.44
C LYS A 163 -8.03 -21.27 -5.65
N ASN A 164 -7.20 -22.02 -6.35
CA ASN A 164 -6.03 -22.63 -5.75
C ASN A 164 -4.99 -21.56 -5.35
N HIS A 165 -4.00 -21.96 -4.55
CA HIS A 165 -2.97 -21.06 -4.06
C HIS A 165 -2.18 -20.36 -5.18
N SER A 166 -1.80 -21.09 -6.24
CA SER A 166 -1.05 -20.54 -7.37
C SER A 166 -1.84 -19.50 -8.17
N GLU A 167 -3.14 -19.72 -8.36
CA GLU A 167 -4.02 -18.77 -9.02
C GLU A 167 -4.13 -17.47 -8.22
N ASN A 168 -4.36 -17.58 -6.90
CA ASN A 168 -4.39 -16.41 -6.02
C ASN A 168 -3.07 -15.64 -6.03
N LEU A 169 -1.95 -16.35 -6.16
CA LEU A 169 -0.63 -15.73 -6.19
C LEU A 169 -0.34 -15.04 -7.52
N ALA A 170 -0.83 -15.61 -8.64
CA ALA A 170 -0.77 -15.00 -9.96
C ALA A 170 -1.62 -13.71 -10.02
N ASP A 171 -2.85 -13.81 -9.56
CA ASP A 171 -3.79 -12.72 -9.36
C ASP A 171 -3.16 -11.57 -8.52
N ASP A 172 -2.63 -11.91 -7.34
CA ASP A 172 -1.92 -10.98 -6.46
C ASP A 172 -0.75 -10.28 -7.18
N MET A 173 0.01 -11.03 -8.00
CA MET A 173 1.13 -10.50 -8.76
C MET A 173 0.65 -9.51 -9.82
N GLU A 174 -0.34 -9.86 -10.63
CA GLU A 174 -0.86 -9.02 -11.72
C GLU A 174 -1.37 -7.67 -11.23
N ARG A 175 -2.06 -7.67 -10.09
CA ARG A 175 -2.51 -6.44 -9.44
C ARG A 175 -1.36 -5.60 -8.96
N HIS A 176 -0.43 -6.21 -8.24
CA HIS A 176 0.68 -5.48 -7.68
C HIS A 176 1.58 -4.92 -8.78
N SER A 177 1.84 -5.73 -9.82
CA SER A 177 2.89 -5.47 -10.79
C SER A 177 2.46 -4.60 -11.94
N GLY A 178 1.21 -4.68 -12.40
CA GLY A 178 0.88 -4.11 -13.70
C GLY A 178 0.73 -5.10 -14.85
N ILE A 179 1.27 -6.30 -14.68
CA ILE A 179 1.75 -7.15 -15.76
C ILE A 179 1.05 -8.49 -15.69
N GLU A 180 0.67 -9.03 -16.84
CA GLU A 180 -0.01 -10.31 -16.92
C GLU A 180 0.86 -11.47 -16.46
N SER A 181 0.28 -12.44 -15.75
CA SER A 181 0.95 -13.70 -15.43
C SER A 181 0.85 -14.72 -16.56
N LEU A 182 1.89 -15.54 -16.70
CA LEU A 182 1.85 -16.70 -17.59
C LEU A 182 0.69 -17.65 -17.25
N ILE A 183 0.29 -17.75 -15.98
CA ILE A 183 -0.85 -18.59 -15.56
C ILE A 183 -2.16 -18.11 -16.19
N ASN A 184 -2.52 -16.84 -16.01
CA ASN A 184 -3.79 -16.33 -16.57
C ASN A 184 -3.73 -16.21 -18.09
N TRP A 185 -2.56 -15.89 -18.67
CA TRP A 185 -2.36 -15.93 -20.11
C TRP A 185 -2.63 -17.32 -20.69
N MET A 186 -2.02 -18.38 -20.11
CA MET A 186 -2.26 -19.76 -20.55
C MET A 186 -3.71 -20.20 -20.35
N LYS A 187 -4.39 -19.70 -19.30
CA LYS A 187 -5.82 -19.97 -19.13
C LYS A 187 -6.67 -19.39 -20.24
N ARG A 188 -6.33 -18.18 -20.72
CA ARG A 188 -7.09 -17.50 -21.79
C ARG A 188 -6.81 -18.11 -23.16
N HIS A 189 -5.60 -18.61 -23.39
CA HIS A 189 -5.16 -19.04 -24.74
C HIS A 189 -5.05 -20.55 -24.92
N CYS A 190 -4.69 -21.30 -23.87
CA CYS A 190 -4.36 -22.73 -23.98
C CYS A 190 -5.35 -23.65 -23.26
N LYS A 191 -6.00 -23.19 -22.18
CA LYS A 191 -6.77 -24.10 -21.29
C LYS A 191 -7.86 -24.87 -22.02
N GLU A 192 -8.77 -24.19 -22.72
CA GLU A 192 -9.89 -24.87 -23.38
C GLU A 192 -9.40 -25.82 -24.49
N LYS A 193 -8.39 -25.41 -25.27
CA LYS A 193 -7.75 -26.23 -26.29
C LYS A 193 -7.11 -27.51 -25.71
N ILE A 194 -6.36 -27.38 -24.60
CA ILE A 194 -5.73 -28.52 -23.92
C ILE A 194 -6.80 -29.44 -23.27
N GLU A 195 -7.87 -28.87 -22.71
CA GLU A 195 -8.99 -29.66 -22.15
C GLU A 195 -9.70 -30.48 -23.24
N ALA A 196 -9.77 -29.98 -24.47
CA ALA A 196 -10.35 -30.67 -25.62
C ALA A 196 -9.42 -31.73 -26.27
N ALA A 197 -8.10 -31.64 -26.06
CA ALA A 197 -7.12 -32.50 -26.73
C ALA A 197 -7.32 -33.99 -26.43
N ARG A 198 -7.14 -34.83 -27.45
CA ARG A 198 -7.41 -36.29 -27.43
C ARG A 198 -6.14 -37.15 -27.31
N ASN A 199 -4.97 -36.59 -27.60
CA ASN A 199 -3.68 -37.28 -27.52
C ASN A 199 -2.55 -36.31 -27.16
N TRP A 200 -1.37 -36.85 -26.84
CA TRP A 200 -0.18 -36.03 -26.51
C TRP A 200 0.29 -35.15 -27.66
N LYS A 201 0.16 -35.60 -28.92
CA LYS A 201 0.58 -34.85 -30.11
C LYS A 201 -0.19 -33.53 -30.25
N GLU A 202 -1.49 -33.54 -30.00
CA GLU A 202 -2.32 -32.33 -29.98
C GLU A 202 -1.88 -31.34 -28.89
N ILE A 203 -1.61 -31.82 -27.67
CA ILE A 203 -1.11 -30.96 -26.58
C ILE A 203 0.23 -30.33 -26.95
N HIS A 204 1.15 -31.13 -27.49
CA HIS A 204 2.46 -30.63 -27.92
C HIS A 204 2.31 -29.56 -29.02
N SER A 205 1.41 -29.77 -29.98
CA SER A 205 1.13 -28.79 -31.05
C SER A 205 0.54 -27.49 -30.50
N ILE A 206 -0.43 -27.56 -29.58
CA ILE A 206 -1.04 -26.37 -28.95
C ILE A 206 0.01 -25.58 -28.18
N LEU A 207 0.89 -26.26 -27.45
CA LEU A 207 1.96 -25.59 -26.70
C LEU A 207 3.02 -24.99 -27.63
N ALA A 208 3.38 -25.70 -28.69
CA ALA A 208 4.35 -25.23 -29.69
C ALA A 208 3.88 -23.96 -30.41
N GLU A 209 2.58 -23.84 -30.75
CA GLU A 209 1.96 -22.61 -31.30
C GLU A 209 2.27 -21.37 -30.44
N HIS A 210 2.46 -21.60 -29.14
CA HIS A 210 2.69 -20.58 -28.11
C HIS A 210 4.15 -20.52 -27.62
N GLY A 211 5.08 -21.25 -28.24
CA GLY A 211 6.48 -21.33 -27.81
C GLY A 211 6.66 -21.99 -26.44
N LEU A 212 5.73 -22.87 -26.07
CA LEU A 212 5.72 -23.62 -24.83
C LEU A 212 5.99 -25.10 -25.10
N ILE A 213 6.54 -25.78 -24.11
CA ILE A 213 6.73 -27.23 -24.09
C ILE A 213 6.25 -27.79 -22.76
N ILE A 214 5.75 -29.03 -22.76
CA ILE A 214 5.45 -29.76 -21.53
C ILE A 214 6.64 -30.66 -21.17
N ARG A 215 7.00 -30.69 -19.89
CA ARG A 215 8.02 -31.58 -19.34
C ARG A 215 7.50 -32.31 -18.10
N ALA A 216 7.86 -33.58 -17.99
CA ALA A 216 7.64 -34.34 -16.76
C ALA A 216 8.64 -33.93 -15.67
N LYS A 217 8.16 -33.74 -14.45
CA LYS A 217 8.96 -33.63 -13.22
C LYS A 217 8.42 -34.60 -12.16
N VAL A 218 9.20 -34.81 -11.09
CA VAL A 218 8.87 -35.73 -9.99
C VAL A 218 7.44 -35.53 -9.46
N ASN A 219 6.97 -34.29 -9.32
CA ASN A 219 5.64 -33.94 -8.79
C ASN A 219 4.61 -33.53 -9.86
N GLY A 220 4.77 -34.02 -11.09
CA GLY A 220 3.81 -33.87 -12.19
C GLY A 220 4.34 -33.10 -13.40
N PHE A 221 3.44 -32.53 -14.21
CA PHE A 221 3.83 -31.81 -15.42
C PHE A 221 4.08 -30.32 -15.22
N VAL A 222 4.98 -29.78 -16.03
CA VAL A 222 5.35 -28.37 -16.05
C VAL A 222 5.35 -27.89 -17.50
N PHE A 223 4.72 -26.74 -17.73
CA PHE A 223 4.84 -26.00 -18.98
C PHE A 223 6.03 -25.05 -18.88
N CYS A 224 6.91 -25.11 -19.87
CA CYS A 224 8.14 -24.34 -19.93
C CYS A 224 8.16 -23.54 -21.24
N ASN A 225 8.74 -22.35 -21.21
CA ASN A 225 9.03 -21.62 -22.44
C ASN A 225 10.53 -21.61 -22.76
N ALA A 226 10.91 -21.12 -23.94
CA ALA A 226 12.31 -21.02 -24.36
C ALA A 226 13.17 -20.13 -23.44
N GLN A 227 12.57 -19.16 -22.75
CA GLN A 227 13.27 -18.27 -21.80
C GLN A 227 13.46 -18.89 -20.40
N GLY A 228 13.10 -20.17 -20.22
CA GLY A 228 13.24 -20.89 -18.95
C GLY A 228 12.16 -20.59 -17.90
N MET A 229 11.11 -19.83 -18.26
CA MET A 229 9.95 -19.64 -17.39
C MET A 229 9.14 -20.93 -17.31
N THR A 230 8.75 -21.31 -16.09
CA THR A 230 8.03 -22.56 -15.85
C THR A 230 6.78 -22.37 -15.02
N VAL A 231 5.71 -23.10 -15.37
CA VAL A 231 4.44 -23.12 -14.65
C VAL A 231 3.99 -24.56 -14.48
N LYS A 232 3.67 -24.96 -13.25
CA LYS A 232 3.07 -26.28 -12.99
C LYS A 232 1.75 -26.39 -13.75
N ALA A 233 1.57 -27.45 -14.53
CA ALA A 233 0.39 -27.62 -15.37
C ALA A 233 -0.92 -27.57 -14.58
N SER A 234 -0.93 -28.21 -13.40
CA SER A 234 -2.08 -28.21 -12.49
C SER A 234 -2.46 -26.83 -11.92
N SER A 235 -1.59 -25.82 -12.05
CA SER A 235 -1.91 -24.43 -11.65
C SER A 235 -2.83 -23.74 -12.66
N ILE A 236 -2.84 -24.21 -13.92
CA ILE A 236 -3.73 -23.72 -14.98
C ILE A 236 -5.13 -24.34 -14.82
N SER A 237 -5.18 -25.67 -14.69
CA SER A 237 -6.41 -26.43 -14.43
C SER A 237 -6.10 -27.72 -13.67
N ARG A 238 -6.99 -28.14 -12.76
CA ARG A 238 -6.81 -29.42 -12.03
C ARG A 238 -6.83 -30.62 -12.97
N SER A 239 -7.51 -30.52 -14.11
CA SER A 239 -7.52 -31.50 -15.20
C SER A 239 -6.11 -31.74 -15.78
N PHE A 240 -5.19 -30.79 -15.65
CA PHE A 240 -3.82 -30.90 -16.18
C PHE A 240 -2.82 -31.50 -15.18
N SER A 241 -3.31 -32.15 -14.12
CA SER A 241 -2.42 -32.94 -13.26
C SER A 241 -1.88 -34.15 -14.01
N LYS A 242 -0.72 -34.66 -13.59
CA LYS A 242 -0.08 -35.81 -14.25
C LYS A 242 -1.03 -37.01 -14.33
N LYS A 243 -1.61 -37.39 -13.19
CA LYS A 243 -2.61 -38.46 -13.07
C LYS A 243 -3.79 -38.26 -14.04
N ASN A 244 -4.33 -37.05 -14.13
CA ASN A 244 -5.53 -36.80 -14.95
C ASN A 244 -5.21 -36.80 -16.45
N LEU A 245 -4.07 -36.24 -16.86
CA LEU A 245 -3.66 -36.25 -18.26
C LEU A 245 -3.27 -37.64 -18.73
N GLU A 246 -2.51 -38.39 -17.93
CA GLU A 246 -2.14 -39.78 -18.27
C GLU A 246 -3.37 -40.70 -18.29
N SER A 247 -4.30 -40.53 -17.35
CA SER A 247 -5.58 -41.26 -17.38
C SER A 247 -6.43 -40.95 -18.61
N LYS A 248 -6.27 -39.78 -19.23
CA LYS A 248 -7.03 -39.36 -20.41
C LYS A 248 -6.32 -39.73 -21.73
N LEU A 249 -5.00 -39.62 -21.76
CA LEU A 249 -4.20 -39.61 -23.00
C LEU A 249 -3.23 -40.81 -23.10
N GLY A 250 -3.14 -41.63 -22.06
CA GLY A 250 -2.14 -42.69 -21.91
C GLY A 250 -0.80 -42.18 -21.38
N ASP A 251 0.20 -43.06 -21.35
CA ASP A 251 1.53 -42.76 -20.83
C ASP A 251 2.17 -41.56 -21.54
N PHE A 252 2.89 -40.75 -20.77
CA PHE A 252 3.47 -39.52 -21.29
C PHE A 252 4.54 -39.79 -22.36
N VAL A 253 4.31 -39.25 -23.56
CA VAL A 253 5.28 -39.26 -24.65
C VAL A 253 5.93 -37.89 -24.77
N GLN A 254 7.24 -37.82 -24.59
CA GLN A 254 8.01 -36.58 -24.77
C GLN A 254 8.08 -36.22 -26.26
N SER A 255 7.82 -34.96 -26.60
CA SER A 255 8.06 -34.45 -27.96
C SER A 255 9.55 -34.14 -28.14
N TYR A 256 10.15 -34.66 -29.22
CA TYR A 256 11.56 -34.44 -29.60
C TYR A 256 11.73 -33.47 -30.77
N SER A 257 10.65 -32.93 -31.34
CA SER A 257 10.74 -31.99 -32.45
C SER A 257 11.17 -30.59 -31.98
N GLU A 258 12.42 -30.23 -32.30
CA GLU A 258 12.99 -28.87 -32.17
C GLU A 258 12.69 -27.97 -33.39
N ASP A 259 12.18 -28.52 -34.50
CA ASP A 259 11.82 -27.76 -35.71
C ASP A 259 10.41 -27.18 -35.61
N GLY A 260 10.32 -26.02 -34.96
CA GLY A 260 9.07 -25.34 -34.63
C GLY A 260 8.41 -24.67 -35.83
N ALA A 261 7.12 -24.95 -36.03
CA ALA A 261 6.23 -24.00 -36.70
C ALA A 261 6.36 -22.63 -36.01
N PRO A 262 6.38 -21.51 -36.76
CA PRO A 262 6.60 -20.19 -36.18
C PRO A 262 5.51 -19.89 -35.14
N ALA A 263 5.94 -19.68 -33.89
CA ALA A 263 5.03 -19.38 -32.79
C ALA A 263 4.34 -18.03 -33.05
N SER A 264 3.02 -18.04 -33.23
CA SER A 264 2.24 -16.88 -33.66
C SER A 264 1.83 -15.98 -32.49
N ASN A 265 1.70 -16.55 -31.29
CA ASN A 265 1.25 -15.85 -30.07
C ASN A 265 2.04 -16.33 -28.85
N VAL A 266 3.25 -15.82 -28.67
CA VAL A 266 4.13 -16.14 -27.53
C VAL A 266 3.86 -15.19 -26.36
N TYR A 267 3.79 -15.74 -25.16
CA TYR A 267 3.70 -14.93 -23.94
C TYR A 267 4.89 -13.98 -23.81
N ARG A 268 4.60 -12.72 -23.52
CA ARG A 268 5.58 -11.69 -23.18
C ARG A 268 5.20 -11.09 -21.83
N TYR A 269 6.20 -10.77 -21.03
CA TYR A 269 6.00 -10.10 -19.74
C TYR A 269 5.60 -8.64 -20.00
N GLU A 270 4.33 -8.41 -20.30
CA GLU A 270 3.76 -7.15 -20.79
C GLU A 270 2.50 -6.72 -20.00
N PRO A 271 2.14 -5.43 -20.03
CA PRO A 271 0.93 -4.94 -19.38
C PRO A 271 -0.34 -5.65 -19.88
N LEU A 272 -1.28 -5.87 -18.97
CA LEU A 272 -2.57 -6.54 -19.25
C LEU A 272 -3.43 -5.86 -20.34
N ASN A 273 -3.22 -4.57 -20.61
CA ASN A 273 -3.98 -3.84 -21.62
C ASN A 273 -3.04 -3.24 -22.68
N LYS A 274 -3.21 -3.71 -23.93
CA LYS A 274 -2.43 -3.29 -25.09
C LYS A 274 -3.10 -2.19 -25.92
N LYS A 275 -4.33 -1.77 -25.61
CA LYS A 275 -5.04 -0.79 -26.45
C LYS A 275 -4.49 0.64 -26.26
N VAL A 276 -3.75 1.06 -27.29
CA VAL A 276 -3.43 2.43 -27.79
C VAL A 276 -2.56 3.35 -26.92
N LEU A 277 -2.68 3.39 -25.58
CA LEU A 277 -1.89 4.34 -24.76
C LEU A 277 -0.69 3.71 -24.01
N GLY A 278 -0.63 2.37 -23.92
CA GLY A 278 0.33 1.66 -23.07
C GLY A 278 1.69 1.32 -23.71
N THR A 279 1.81 1.29 -25.04
CA THR A 279 3.02 0.77 -25.71
C THR A 279 4.22 1.71 -25.60
N ALA A 280 4.03 3.01 -25.85
CA ALA A 280 5.09 4.02 -25.74
C ALA A 280 5.56 4.21 -24.29
N LEU A 281 4.63 4.34 -23.34
CA LEU A 281 4.96 4.42 -21.92
C LEU A 281 5.66 3.16 -21.41
N TYR A 282 5.24 1.97 -21.86
CA TYR A 282 5.90 0.74 -21.47
C TYR A 282 7.32 0.62 -22.04
N ALA A 283 7.54 1.07 -23.27
CA ALA A 283 8.88 1.16 -23.85
C ALA A 283 9.78 2.12 -23.04
N LYS A 284 9.26 3.28 -22.64
CA LYS A 284 9.96 4.24 -21.76
C LYS A 284 10.31 3.60 -20.42
N TYR A 285 9.39 2.89 -19.79
CA TYR A 285 9.63 2.14 -18.56
C TYR A 285 10.73 1.10 -18.70
N LEU A 286 10.73 0.30 -19.78
CA LEU A 286 11.77 -0.70 -20.02
C LEU A 286 13.15 -0.07 -20.20
N HIS A 287 13.21 1.04 -20.96
CA HIS A 287 14.45 1.79 -21.14
C HIS A 287 15.00 2.32 -19.81
N GLU A 288 14.15 2.99 -19.02
CA GLU A 288 14.55 3.53 -17.71
C GLU A 288 14.99 2.43 -16.74
N LYS A 289 14.27 1.30 -16.71
CA LYS A 289 14.62 0.16 -15.87
C LYS A 289 15.97 -0.44 -16.24
N SER A 290 16.25 -0.59 -17.54
CA SER A 290 17.55 -1.07 -18.02
C SER A 290 18.67 -0.10 -17.65
N HIS A 291 18.47 1.19 -17.94
CA HIS A 291 19.43 2.25 -17.61
C HIS A 291 19.73 2.30 -16.10
N ASN A 292 18.70 2.30 -15.27
CA ASN A 292 18.85 2.32 -13.81
C ASN A 292 19.62 1.11 -13.29
N LYS A 293 19.41 -0.09 -13.87
CA LYS A 293 20.16 -1.29 -13.49
C LYS A 293 21.67 -1.10 -13.72
N HIS A 294 22.06 -0.58 -14.88
CA HIS A 294 23.46 -0.30 -15.20
C HIS A 294 24.02 0.80 -14.29
N PHE A 295 23.32 1.92 -14.16
CA PHE A 295 23.72 3.03 -13.31
C PHE A 295 23.94 2.64 -11.84
N ILE A 296 23.00 1.88 -11.25
CA ILE A 296 23.11 1.39 -9.87
C ILE A 296 24.32 0.45 -9.72
N SER A 297 24.53 -0.45 -10.68
CA SER A 297 25.66 -1.39 -10.66
C SER A 297 26.98 -0.64 -10.56
N ASP A 298 27.16 0.39 -11.40
CA ASP A 298 28.38 1.20 -11.43
C ASP A 298 28.55 2.04 -10.17
N LYS A 299 27.48 2.71 -9.70
CA LYS A 299 27.53 3.46 -8.44
C LYS A 299 27.82 2.55 -7.24
N LEU A 300 27.24 1.35 -7.18
CA LEU A 300 27.54 0.37 -6.12
C LEU A 300 28.98 -0.14 -6.19
N LYS A 301 29.55 -0.30 -7.38
CA LYS A 301 30.98 -0.61 -7.56
C LYS A 301 31.83 0.52 -6.98
N ASN A 302 31.57 1.77 -7.35
CA ASN A 302 32.30 2.94 -6.85
C ASN A 302 32.19 3.10 -5.32
N LEU A 303 31.01 2.89 -4.75
CA LEU A 303 30.81 2.92 -3.28
C LEU A 303 31.59 1.81 -2.57
N ARG A 304 31.68 0.60 -3.15
CA ARG A 304 32.48 -0.50 -2.59
C ARG A 304 33.97 -0.17 -2.61
N GLU A 305 34.47 0.39 -3.70
CA GLU A 305 35.87 0.81 -3.86
C GLU A 305 36.23 1.96 -2.91
N ALA A 306 35.37 2.98 -2.81
CA ALA A 306 35.56 4.09 -1.87
C ALA A 306 35.61 3.60 -0.42
N ARG A 307 34.70 2.70 -0.02
CA ARG A 307 34.73 2.06 1.31
C ARG A 307 36.03 1.31 1.56
N ALA A 308 36.50 0.53 0.58
CA ALA A 308 37.76 -0.21 0.70
C ALA A 308 38.96 0.73 0.90
N LYS A 309 39.04 1.81 0.12
CA LYS A 309 40.08 2.85 0.25
C LYS A 309 40.06 3.52 1.63
N LEU A 310 38.88 3.85 2.16
CA LEU A 310 38.74 4.43 3.50
C LEU A 310 39.20 3.48 4.61
N ILE A 311 38.83 2.19 4.52
CA ILE A 311 39.27 1.17 5.49
C ILE A 311 40.79 1.00 5.44
N GLU A 312 41.39 0.95 4.24
CA GLU A 312 42.85 0.86 4.11
C GLU A 312 43.57 2.09 4.65
N LYS A 313 43.03 3.30 4.44
CA LYS A 313 43.54 4.55 5.05
C LYS A 313 43.51 4.49 6.58
N ALA A 314 42.41 4.03 7.17
CA ALA A 314 42.28 3.86 8.62
C ALA A 314 43.30 2.83 9.16
N LYS A 315 43.45 1.68 8.49
CA LYS A 315 44.46 0.67 8.84
C LYS A 315 45.89 1.20 8.72
N LYS A 316 46.21 1.98 7.68
CA LYS A 316 47.54 2.60 7.49
C LYS A 316 47.84 3.57 8.64
N ARG A 317 46.86 4.42 9.04
CA ARG A 317 47.00 5.31 10.20
C ARG A 317 47.25 4.52 11.49
N GLY A 318 46.51 3.43 11.70
CA GLY A 318 46.72 2.54 12.84
C GLY A 318 48.13 1.91 12.87
N ARG A 319 48.63 1.46 11.71
CA ARG A 319 50.01 0.94 11.57
C ARG A 319 51.06 2.00 11.91
N ILE A 320 50.92 3.23 11.41
CA ILE A 320 51.85 4.34 11.69
C ILE A 320 51.85 4.68 13.19
N LYS A 321 50.67 4.83 13.81
CA LYS A 321 50.57 5.09 15.26
C LYS A 321 51.25 4.02 16.11
N ARG A 322 51.12 2.74 15.72
CA ARG A 322 51.78 1.62 16.40
C ARG A 322 53.30 1.64 16.19
N ALA A 323 53.78 1.96 14.99
CA ALA A 323 55.20 2.10 14.72
C ALA A 323 55.82 3.24 15.53
N ALA A 324 55.19 4.42 15.58
CA ALA A 324 55.63 5.53 16.42
C ALA A 324 55.67 5.14 17.91
N LEU A 325 54.63 4.45 18.42
CA LEU A 325 54.59 3.97 19.80
C LEU A 325 55.72 2.99 20.15
N LYS A 326 56.21 2.20 19.18
CA LYS A 326 57.37 1.31 19.40
C LYS A 326 58.64 2.11 19.70
N LEU A 327 58.83 3.25 19.03
CA LEU A 327 60.01 4.12 19.15
C LEU A 327 60.00 5.00 20.41
N MET A 328 58.87 5.10 21.12
CA MET A 328 58.76 5.90 22.34
C MET A 328 59.31 5.15 23.57
N ASN A 329 60.04 5.87 24.43
CA ASN A 329 60.51 5.38 25.73
C ASN A 329 59.38 5.50 26.77
N LEU A 330 58.57 4.45 26.87
CA LEU A 330 57.43 4.34 27.78
C LEU A 330 57.43 2.99 28.51
N SER A 331 56.86 2.95 29.71
CA SER A 331 56.69 1.71 30.47
C SER A 331 55.79 0.69 29.75
N LYS A 332 55.94 -0.59 30.09
CA LYS A 332 55.15 -1.70 29.50
C LYS A 332 53.64 -1.51 29.68
N VAL A 333 53.23 -0.99 30.83
CA VAL A 333 51.82 -0.72 31.16
C VAL A 333 51.26 0.40 30.27
N GLN A 334 51.99 1.52 30.13
CA GLN A 334 51.60 2.62 29.25
C GLN A 334 51.51 2.18 27.78
N LYS A 335 52.47 1.38 27.28
CA LYS A 335 52.43 0.83 25.92
C LYS A 335 51.19 -0.05 25.72
N LYS A 336 50.86 -0.95 26.65
CA LYS A 336 49.67 -1.82 26.58
C LYS A 336 48.37 -1.02 26.48
N PHE A 337 48.23 0.02 27.30
CA PHE A 337 47.08 0.92 27.26
C PHE A 337 46.96 1.63 25.90
N LEU A 338 48.06 2.21 25.39
CA LEU A 338 48.06 2.93 24.12
C LEU A 338 47.79 2.01 22.92
N TYR A 339 48.29 0.77 22.92
CA TYR A 339 47.93 -0.22 21.90
C TYR A 339 46.44 -0.53 21.89
N SER A 340 45.84 -0.74 23.07
CA SER A 340 44.40 -0.96 23.23
C SER A 340 43.60 0.23 22.72
N HIS A 341 44.01 1.45 23.07
CA HIS A 341 43.36 2.68 22.61
C HIS A 341 43.45 2.86 21.08
N ILE A 342 44.62 2.62 20.47
CA ILE A 342 44.78 2.63 19.00
C ILE A 342 43.87 1.58 18.34
N ASN A 343 43.74 0.40 18.94
CA ASN A 343 42.86 -0.64 18.40
C ASN A 343 41.37 -0.26 18.52
N LYS A 344 40.94 0.27 19.68
CA LYS A 344 39.56 0.74 19.91
C LYS A 344 39.19 1.86 18.93
N THR A 345 40.09 2.83 18.73
CA THR A 345 39.87 3.92 17.77
C THR A 345 39.79 3.42 16.33
N LEU A 346 40.66 2.50 15.91
CA LEU A 346 40.60 1.86 14.60
C LEU A 346 39.28 1.11 14.37
N LEU A 347 38.83 0.30 15.34
CA LEU A 347 37.58 -0.44 15.25
C LEU A 347 36.37 0.50 15.15
N ASN A 348 36.35 1.58 15.93
CA ASN A 348 35.32 2.60 15.86
C ASN A 348 35.31 3.31 14.50
N GLU A 349 36.48 3.66 13.96
CA GLU A 349 36.59 4.29 12.63
C GLU A 349 36.07 3.35 11.52
N ILE A 350 36.46 2.07 11.54
CA ILE A 350 35.95 1.07 10.59
C ILE A 350 34.43 0.87 10.73
N ALA A 351 33.92 0.82 11.96
CA ALA A 351 32.48 0.71 12.21
C ALA A 351 31.71 1.92 11.64
N ASN A 352 32.23 3.14 11.83
CA ASN A 352 31.65 4.35 11.27
C ASN A 352 31.69 4.36 9.73
N ILE A 353 32.80 3.94 9.12
CA ILE A 353 32.90 3.81 7.65
C ILE A 353 31.85 2.82 7.12
N ARG A 354 31.68 1.66 7.78
CA ARG A 354 30.66 0.66 7.40
C ARG A 354 29.24 1.20 7.57
N LYS A 355 28.97 1.94 8.65
CA LYS A 355 27.69 2.59 8.91
C LYS A 355 27.36 3.62 7.81
N ASN A 356 28.33 4.46 7.44
CA ASN A 356 28.15 5.46 6.38
C ASN A 356 27.94 4.80 5.01
N TYR A 357 28.74 3.79 4.66
CA TYR A 357 28.52 2.99 3.45
C TYR A 357 27.13 2.36 3.42
N GLY A 358 26.65 1.81 4.55
CA GLY A 358 25.30 1.26 4.66
C GLY A 358 24.22 2.31 4.38
N LYS A 359 24.37 3.52 4.93
CA LYS A 359 23.46 4.65 4.68
C LYS A 359 23.47 5.09 3.22
N GLU A 360 24.64 5.29 2.62
CA GLU A 360 24.78 5.72 1.22
C GLU A 360 24.25 4.67 0.25
N ARG A 361 24.58 3.39 0.49
CA ARG A 361 24.03 2.28 -0.30
C ARG A 361 22.50 2.24 -0.21
N SER A 362 21.93 2.40 0.98
CA SER A 362 20.47 2.38 1.15
C SER A 362 19.84 3.55 0.41
N ARG A 363 20.36 4.78 0.57
CA ARG A 363 19.91 5.97 -0.17
C ARG A 363 19.95 5.77 -1.68
N LEU A 364 21.04 5.24 -2.22
CA LEU A 364 21.17 4.98 -3.66
C LEU A 364 20.10 3.99 -4.14
N LEU A 365 19.88 2.91 -3.41
CA LEU A 365 18.88 1.89 -3.75
C LEU A 365 17.45 2.44 -3.63
N ASP A 366 17.19 3.29 -2.64
CA ASP A 366 15.88 3.93 -2.43
C ASP A 366 15.57 4.93 -3.56
N SER A 367 16.59 5.70 -4.02
CA SER A 367 16.42 6.68 -5.10
C SER A 367 16.15 6.05 -6.46
N TYR A 368 16.80 4.91 -6.77
CA TYR A 368 16.70 4.23 -8.07
C TYR A 368 16.00 2.88 -7.96
N GLN A 369 15.07 2.75 -7.02
CA GLN A 369 14.40 1.50 -6.73
C GLN A 369 13.77 0.89 -8.00
N ASN A 370 13.98 -0.41 -8.22
CA ASN A 370 13.30 -1.16 -9.28
C ASN A 370 11.79 -1.18 -9.01
N LYS A 371 11.08 -0.24 -9.62
CA LYS A 371 9.63 -0.13 -9.52
C LYS A 371 8.96 -1.16 -10.42
N THR A 372 7.85 -1.71 -9.94
CA THR A 372 6.95 -2.45 -10.82
C THR A 372 6.32 -1.50 -11.83
N TRP A 373 5.74 -2.03 -12.91
CA TRP A 373 5.06 -1.19 -13.90
C TRP A 373 3.97 -0.33 -13.25
N ALA A 374 3.17 -0.89 -12.35
CA ALA A 374 2.15 -0.15 -11.61
C ALA A 374 2.74 0.91 -10.66
N ASP A 375 3.86 0.64 -9.99
CA ASP A 375 4.53 1.61 -9.10
C ASP A 375 5.19 2.75 -9.89
N TRP A 376 5.73 2.45 -11.07
CA TRP A 376 6.31 3.44 -11.98
C TRP A 376 5.23 4.36 -12.55
N LEU A 377 4.11 3.79 -13.02
CA LEU A 377 2.95 4.56 -13.45
C LEU A 377 2.41 5.45 -12.33
N LYS A 378 2.29 4.91 -11.11
CA LYS A 378 1.85 5.66 -9.93
C LYS A 378 2.75 6.87 -9.69
N GLN A 379 4.07 6.70 -9.74
CA GLN A 379 5.00 7.81 -9.55
C GLN A 379 4.84 8.88 -10.62
N ASN A 380 4.80 8.49 -11.91
CA ASN A 380 4.66 9.46 -12.99
C ASN A 380 3.31 10.19 -12.92
N ALA A 381 2.22 9.49 -12.60
CA ALA A 381 0.92 10.10 -12.37
C ALA A 381 0.96 11.10 -11.20
N GLN A 382 1.63 10.77 -10.09
CA GLN A 382 1.84 11.72 -8.98
C GLN A 382 2.67 12.95 -9.39
N SER A 383 3.55 12.82 -10.38
CA SER A 383 4.32 13.92 -10.96
C SER A 383 3.56 14.71 -12.04
N GLY A 384 2.30 14.34 -12.35
CA GLY A 384 1.45 15.03 -13.32
C GLY A 384 1.42 14.41 -14.72
N ASP A 385 1.99 13.23 -14.93
CA ASP A 385 1.89 12.50 -16.20
C ASP A 385 0.47 11.92 -16.37
N GLN A 386 -0.28 12.55 -17.26
CA GLN A 386 -1.68 12.21 -17.50
C GLN A 386 -1.85 10.85 -18.20
N ASP A 387 -0.95 10.50 -19.12
CA ASP A 387 -1.02 9.21 -19.82
C ASP A 387 -0.77 8.07 -18.84
N ALA A 388 0.12 8.27 -17.87
CA ALA A 388 0.32 7.34 -16.77
C ALA A 388 -0.93 7.19 -15.90
N LEU A 389 -1.61 8.30 -15.58
CA LEU A 389 -2.85 8.30 -14.81
C LEU A 389 -4.00 7.57 -15.54
N VAL A 390 -4.18 7.86 -16.84
CA VAL A 390 -5.18 7.19 -17.69
C VAL A 390 -4.89 5.70 -17.78
N THR A 391 -3.61 5.31 -17.91
CA THR A 391 -3.20 3.90 -17.94
C THR A 391 -3.52 3.18 -16.63
N LEU A 392 -3.33 3.83 -15.47
CA LEU A 392 -3.76 3.28 -14.17
C LEU A 392 -5.28 3.15 -14.11
N ARG A 393 -6.01 4.19 -14.53
CA ARG A 393 -7.47 4.26 -14.46
C ARG A 393 -8.17 3.26 -15.39
N TYR A 394 -7.51 2.82 -16.46
CA TYR A 394 -8.04 1.73 -17.28
C TYR A 394 -8.21 0.43 -16.50
N ARG A 395 -7.40 0.23 -15.46
CA ARG A 395 -7.47 -0.92 -14.55
C ARG A 395 -8.52 -0.71 -13.47
N ASN A 396 -9.06 0.51 -13.35
CA ASN A 396 -9.93 0.90 -12.27
C ASN A 396 -11.25 0.16 -12.38
N ARG A 397 -11.62 -0.46 -11.27
CA ARG A 397 -12.84 -1.25 -11.19
C ARG A 397 -14.04 -0.30 -11.19
N LYS A 398 -15.20 -0.82 -11.59
CA LYS A 398 -16.46 -0.16 -11.28
C LYS A 398 -16.72 -0.33 -9.77
N ASN A 399 -16.02 0.43 -8.94
CA ASN A 399 -16.31 0.52 -7.52
C ASN A 399 -17.37 1.62 -7.35
N LYS A 400 -18.54 1.26 -6.81
CA LYS A 400 -19.55 2.23 -6.41
C LYS A 400 -19.23 2.70 -5.00
N HIS A 401 -19.29 4.00 -4.75
CA HIS A 401 -19.07 4.57 -3.42
C HIS A 401 -20.38 5.14 -2.87
N ASP A 402 -20.57 5.01 -1.56
CA ASP A 402 -21.82 5.45 -0.92
C ASP A 402 -21.99 6.96 -0.99
N TYR A 403 -20.93 7.75 -0.80
CA TYR A 403 -20.98 9.21 -0.83
C TYR A 403 -20.21 9.77 -2.03
N ALA A 404 -20.86 9.79 -3.19
CA ALA A 404 -20.22 10.08 -4.47
C ALA A 404 -21.00 11.10 -5.31
N ILE A 405 -20.24 11.88 -6.09
CA ILE A 405 -20.74 12.79 -7.12
C ILE A 405 -20.21 12.30 -8.46
N SER A 406 -21.11 12.12 -9.42
CA SER A 406 -20.83 11.65 -10.79
C SER A 406 -21.63 12.47 -11.80
N GLY A 407 -21.47 12.20 -13.10
CA GLY A 407 -22.32 12.81 -14.11
C GLY A 407 -22.17 12.13 -15.46
N SER A 408 -23.05 12.49 -16.40
CA SER A 408 -23.11 11.89 -17.74
C SER A 408 -21.98 12.35 -18.67
N GLY A 409 -21.25 13.39 -18.27
CA GLY A 409 -20.09 13.89 -19.01
C GLY A 409 -19.00 12.84 -19.11
N SER A 410 -18.85 12.25 -20.30
CA SER A 410 -17.82 11.27 -20.62
C SER A 410 -16.46 11.92 -20.83
N SER A 411 -15.95 12.67 -19.85
CA SER A 411 -14.58 13.17 -19.93
C SER A 411 -13.67 12.30 -19.05
N PHE A 412 -13.40 11.09 -19.51
CA PHE A 412 -12.20 10.34 -19.10
C PHE A 412 -10.88 11.12 -19.39
N PHE A 413 -10.98 12.32 -19.98
CA PHE A 413 -9.92 12.99 -20.73
C PHE A 413 -9.74 14.49 -20.44
N SER A 414 -10.58 15.17 -19.64
CA SER A 414 -10.36 16.61 -19.39
C SER A 414 -9.35 16.86 -18.27
N SER A 415 -8.26 17.52 -18.64
CA SER A 415 -7.19 18.01 -17.77
C SER A 415 -7.74 19.09 -16.83
N LEU A 416 -8.04 18.72 -15.59
CA LEU A 416 -8.48 19.67 -14.57
C LEU A 416 -7.45 19.64 -13.44
N ASN A 417 -6.68 20.72 -13.35
CA ASN A 417 -5.76 20.90 -12.24
C ASN A 417 -6.55 21.39 -11.01
N PHE A 418 -6.97 20.45 -10.19
CA PHE A 418 -7.74 20.73 -8.98
C PHE A 418 -6.86 21.20 -7.79
N GLY A 419 -5.55 21.33 -7.99
CA GLY A 419 -4.57 21.74 -6.97
C GLY A 419 -3.54 20.64 -6.68
N GLN A 420 -2.78 20.80 -5.59
CA GLN A 420 -1.72 19.88 -5.21
C GLN A 420 -2.29 18.51 -4.79
N ILE A 421 -1.86 17.45 -5.48
CA ILE A 421 -2.19 16.06 -5.17
C ILE A 421 -1.36 15.58 -3.99
N ASP A 422 -1.98 14.95 -2.99
CA ASP A 422 -1.25 14.28 -1.89
C ASP A 422 -0.68 12.95 -2.39
N SER A 423 -1.52 12.10 -2.98
CA SER A 423 -1.07 10.83 -3.55
C SER A 423 -2.01 10.25 -4.61
N VAL A 424 -1.48 9.31 -5.42
CA VAL A 424 -2.24 8.53 -6.40
C VAL A 424 -2.20 7.05 -6.02
N THR A 425 -3.33 6.34 -6.09
CA THR A 425 -3.41 4.89 -5.81
C THR A 425 -2.96 4.05 -7.01
N LYS A 426 -2.77 2.74 -6.82
CA LYS A 426 -2.43 1.82 -7.93
C LYS A 426 -3.62 1.58 -8.88
N GLU A 427 -4.82 2.01 -8.51
CA GLU A 427 -6.01 2.00 -9.37
C GLU A 427 -6.22 3.35 -10.09
N GLY A 428 -5.35 4.34 -9.84
CA GLY A 428 -5.43 5.66 -10.47
C GLY A 428 -6.39 6.63 -9.79
N THR A 429 -6.69 6.41 -8.51
CA THR A 429 -7.45 7.36 -7.70
C THR A 429 -6.53 8.46 -7.20
N GLU A 430 -6.84 9.70 -7.53
CA GLU A 430 -6.16 10.89 -7.02
C GLU A 430 -6.74 11.26 -5.66
N ILE A 431 -5.86 11.53 -4.69
CA ILE A 431 -6.22 11.90 -3.33
C ILE A 431 -5.77 13.34 -3.10
N TYR A 432 -6.73 14.22 -2.87
CA TYR A 432 -6.51 15.63 -2.53
C TYR A 432 -6.76 15.81 -1.04
N LYS A 433 -5.80 16.40 -0.32
CA LYS A 433 -5.92 16.66 1.12
C LYS A 433 -5.62 18.13 1.45
N LYS A 434 -6.53 18.75 2.19
CA LYS A 434 -6.36 20.11 2.75
C LYS A 434 -7.05 20.21 4.11
N ASP A 435 -6.30 20.61 5.14
CA ASP A 435 -6.82 20.93 6.49
C ASP A 435 -7.76 19.85 7.05
N ASN A 436 -7.32 18.59 7.04
CA ASN A 436 -8.04 17.38 7.46
C ASN A 436 -9.17 16.86 6.55
N ASN A 437 -9.46 17.55 5.45
CA ASN A 437 -10.47 17.10 4.50
C ASN A 437 -9.84 16.35 3.33
N VAL A 438 -10.49 15.27 2.91
CA VAL A 438 -9.99 14.35 1.87
C VAL A 438 -11.02 14.19 0.78
N ILE A 439 -10.65 14.58 -0.43
CA ILE A 439 -11.43 14.38 -1.65
C ILE A 439 -10.70 13.33 -2.48
N ARG A 440 -11.43 12.33 -2.95
CA ARG A 440 -10.89 11.28 -3.82
C ARG A 440 -11.55 11.33 -5.17
N ASP A 441 -10.73 11.09 -6.18
CA ASP A 441 -11.15 11.10 -7.56
C ASP A 441 -10.63 9.88 -8.32
N ASN A 442 -11.53 8.96 -8.64
CA ASN A 442 -11.22 7.72 -9.36
C ASN A 442 -11.33 7.85 -10.90
N GLY A 443 -11.64 9.04 -11.40
CA GLY A 443 -11.88 9.35 -12.82
C GLY A 443 -13.34 9.26 -13.26
N LYS A 444 -14.19 8.50 -12.56
CA LYS A 444 -15.63 8.34 -12.84
C LYS A 444 -16.53 9.01 -11.82
N GLU A 445 -16.08 9.02 -10.57
CA GLU A 445 -16.79 9.54 -9.42
C GLU A 445 -15.81 10.33 -8.55
N ILE A 446 -16.29 11.45 -8.00
CA ILE A 446 -15.62 12.18 -6.93
C ILE A 446 -16.32 11.80 -5.62
N PHE A 447 -15.57 11.31 -4.64
CA PHE A 447 -16.14 10.81 -3.38
C PHE A 447 -15.37 11.29 -2.16
N ILE A 448 -16.06 11.34 -1.03
CA ILE A 448 -15.53 11.91 0.23
C ILE A 448 -15.52 10.82 1.29
N SER A 449 -14.34 10.52 1.83
CA SER A 449 -14.18 9.37 2.72
C SER A 449 -14.63 9.63 4.17
N LYS A 450 -14.57 10.86 4.69
CA LYS A 450 -14.68 11.13 6.15
C LYS A 450 -15.78 12.11 6.59
N GLY A 451 -16.89 12.24 5.84
CA GLY A 451 -17.91 13.25 6.14
C GLY A 451 -17.33 14.66 6.01
N GLY A 452 -17.36 15.20 4.80
CA GLY A 452 -16.67 16.46 4.50
C GLY A 452 -17.28 17.64 5.24
N SER A 453 -16.44 18.53 5.76
CA SER A 453 -16.87 19.87 6.16
C SER A 453 -17.54 20.59 4.97
N ILE A 454 -18.40 21.58 5.24
CA ILE A 454 -19.08 22.36 4.19
C ILE A 454 -18.10 22.90 3.13
N PRO A 455 -16.92 23.46 3.48
CA PRO A 455 -15.94 23.90 2.49
C PRO A 455 -15.44 22.78 1.56
N THR A 456 -15.35 21.55 2.09
CA THR A 456 -14.91 20.38 1.33
C THR A 456 -15.96 19.91 0.35
N LEU A 457 -17.21 19.86 0.80
CA LEU A 457 -18.35 19.51 -0.04
C LEU A 457 -18.51 20.53 -1.16
N LYS A 458 -18.39 21.82 -0.84
CA LYS A 458 -18.34 22.90 -1.84
C LYS A 458 -17.21 22.67 -2.84
N ARG A 459 -15.99 22.39 -2.37
CA ARG A 459 -14.85 22.11 -3.26
C ARG A 459 -15.10 20.89 -4.14
N ALA A 460 -15.66 19.81 -3.59
CA ALA A 460 -16.00 18.61 -4.35
C ALA A 460 -17.07 18.88 -5.42
N LEU A 461 -18.06 19.73 -5.12
CA LEU A 461 -19.07 20.17 -6.10
C LEU A 461 -18.46 21.03 -7.21
N GLU A 462 -17.53 21.94 -6.88
CA GLU A 462 -16.77 22.70 -7.88
C GLU A 462 -15.97 21.76 -8.80
N MET A 463 -15.29 20.77 -8.22
CA MET A 463 -14.54 19.75 -8.98
C MET A 463 -15.47 18.93 -9.88
N ALA A 464 -16.63 18.53 -9.35
CA ALA A 464 -17.63 17.79 -10.10
C ALA A 464 -18.20 18.60 -11.26
N ARG A 465 -18.52 19.88 -11.05
CA ARG A 465 -19.01 20.76 -12.11
C ARG A 465 -17.97 20.95 -13.21
N GLN A 466 -16.71 21.19 -12.83
CA GLN A 466 -15.62 21.32 -13.80
C GLN A 466 -15.44 20.06 -14.66
N ARG A 467 -15.67 18.87 -14.08
CA ARG A 467 -15.55 17.61 -14.82
C ARG A 467 -16.78 17.26 -15.64
N TYR A 468 -17.94 17.22 -15.01
CA TYR A 468 -19.16 16.63 -15.59
C TYR A 468 -20.08 17.69 -16.23
N GLY A 469 -19.78 18.98 -16.05
CA GLY A 469 -20.64 20.08 -16.46
C GLY A 469 -21.65 20.46 -15.37
N ASP A 470 -22.68 21.22 -15.76
CA ASP A 470 -23.65 21.79 -14.82
C ASP A 470 -24.67 20.77 -14.28
N CYS A 471 -24.75 19.56 -14.86
CA CYS A 471 -25.66 18.51 -14.41
C CYS A 471 -24.87 17.37 -13.74
N ILE A 472 -25.18 17.09 -12.47
CA ILE A 472 -24.51 16.08 -11.66
C ILE A 472 -25.49 15.07 -11.03
N CYS A 473 -24.99 13.87 -10.77
CA CYS A 473 -25.65 12.81 -10.01
C CYS A 473 -25.02 12.72 -8.61
N VAL A 474 -25.84 12.74 -7.56
CA VAL A 474 -25.39 12.64 -6.16
C VAL A 474 -25.89 11.33 -5.56
N ASN A 475 -24.96 10.47 -5.16
CA ASN A 475 -25.23 9.23 -4.43
C ASN A 475 -24.85 9.41 -2.96
N GLY A 476 -25.71 8.91 -2.06
CA GLY A 476 -25.49 8.93 -0.61
C GLY A 476 -26.75 8.91 0.22
N SER A 477 -26.56 8.94 1.53
CA SER A 477 -27.68 8.99 2.49
C SER A 477 -28.61 10.19 2.22
N PRO A 478 -29.91 10.11 2.58
CA PRO A 478 -30.83 11.24 2.45
C PRO A 478 -30.32 12.53 3.12
N LEU A 479 -29.67 12.40 4.29
CA LEU A 479 -29.04 13.53 4.98
C LEU A 479 -27.92 14.15 4.14
N PHE A 480 -27.06 13.33 3.54
CA PHE A 480 -26.00 13.81 2.66
C PHE A 480 -26.55 14.55 1.45
N LYS A 481 -27.56 13.97 0.77
CA LYS A 481 -28.26 14.62 -0.35
C LYS A 481 -28.84 15.98 0.05
N LYS A 482 -29.47 16.08 1.23
CA LYS A 482 -30.00 17.34 1.77
C LYS A 482 -28.92 18.38 2.05
N ILE A 483 -27.77 17.98 2.60
CA ILE A 483 -26.64 18.89 2.85
C ILE A 483 -26.09 19.43 1.52
N ILE A 484 -25.89 18.56 0.52
CA ILE A 484 -25.44 18.97 -0.82
C ILE A 484 -26.40 19.97 -1.44
N LEU A 485 -27.71 19.71 -1.35
CA LEU A 485 -28.76 20.60 -1.82
C LEU A 485 -28.66 21.99 -1.17
N GLN A 486 -28.54 22.04 0.16
CA GLN A 486 -28.39 23.29 0.92
C GLN A 486 -27.14 24.07 0.51
N ILE A 487 -26.02 23.38 0.27
CA ILE A 487 -24.77 24.03 -0.16
C ILE A 487 -24.93 24.63 -1.56
N VAL A 488 -25.51 23.90 -2.51
CA VAL A 488 -25.74 24.40 -3.88
C VAL A 488 -26.59 25.66 -3.87
N ILE A 489 -27.65 25.69 -3.06
CA ILE A 489 -28.55 26.83 -2.90
C ILE A 489 -27.84 28.00 -2.20
N GLN A 490 -27.25 27.75 -1.03
CA GLN A 490 -26.60 28.78 -0.20
C GLN A 490 -25.49 29.52 -0.95
N TYR A 491 -24.71 28.79 -1.76
CA TYR A 491 -23.62 29.37 -2.55
C TYR A 491 -24.01 29.70 -3.99
N GLN A 492 -25.30 29.61 -4.34
CA GLN A 492 -25.84 29.90 -5.67
C GLN A 492 -25.03 29.23 -6.79
N MET A 493 -24.68 27.96 -6.60
CA MET A 493 -23.89 27.23 -7.58
C MET A 493 -24.77 26.91 -8.80
N PRO A 494 -24.28 27.14 -10.04
CA PRO A 494 -25.01 26.80 -11.25
C PRO A 494 -24.91 25.28 -11.48
N ILE A 495 -25.61 24.53 -10.64
CA ILE A 495 -25.64 23.07 -10.64
C ILE A 495 -27.10 22.63 -10.66
N THR A 496 -27.39 21.69 -11.55
CA THR A 496 -28.64 20.95 -11.66
C THR A 496 -28.40 19.49 -11.31
N PHE A 497 -29.45 18.81 -10.83
CA PHE A 497 -29.36 17.41 -10.44
C PHE A 497 -30.07 16.50 -11.44
N ALA A 498 -29.41 15.41 -11.81
CA ALA A 498 -30.01 14.38 -12.66
C ALA A 498 -31.12 13.57 -11.93
N ASP A 499 -31.12 13.59 -10.60
CA ASP A 499 -32.17 13.02 -9.76
C ASP A 499 -33.34 13.99 -9.70
N LEU A 500 -34.46 13.63 -10.34
CA LEU A 500 -35.66 14.48 -10.48
C LEU A 500 -36.21 14.94 -9.13
N ASP A 501 -36.20 14.07 -8.12
CA ASP A 501 -36.70 14.42 -6.79
C ASP A 501 -35.83 15.49 -6.12
N LEU A 502 -34.51 15.39 -6.31
CA LEU A 502 -33.55 16.34 -5.76
C LEU A 502 -33.62 17.69 -6.48
N GLU A 503 -33.80 17.67 -7.80
CA GLU A 503 -33.94 18.88 -8.62
C GLU A 503 -35.26 19.62 -8.31
N ASN A 504 -36.37 18.89 -8.16
CA ASN A 504 -37.64 19.47 -7.73
C ASN A 504 -37.53 20.15 -6.35
N GLN A 505 -36.81 19.53 -5.41
CA GLN A 505 -36.53 20.14 -4.11
C GLN A 505 -35.65 21.41 -4.23
N ARG A 506 -34.67 21.42 -5.14
CA ARG A 506 -33.82 22.59 -5.41
C ARG A 506 -34.64 23.77 -5.90
N GLN A 507 -35.50 23.54 -6.88
CA GLN A 507 -36.36 24.57 -7.47
C GLN A 507 -37.34 25.15 -6.43
N LYS A 508 -37.98 24.28 -5.63
CA LYS A 508 -38.89 24.71 -4.56
C LYS A 508 -38.19 25.60 -3.53
N LEU A 509 -37.02 25.16 -3.03
CA LEU A 509 -36.27 25.90 -2.02
C LEU A 509 -35.70 27.23 -2.55
N ASN A 510 -35.24 27.27 -3.81
CA ASN A 510 -34.83 28.52 -4.45
C ASN A 510 -36.00 29.51 -4.54
N PHE A 511 -37.17 29.07 -4.97
CA PHE A 511 -38.36 29.91 -5.08
C PHE A 511 -38.83 30.45 -3.73
N GLU A 512 -38.77 29.64 -2.67
CA GLU A 512 -39.06 30.07 -1.29
C GLU A 512 -38.04 31.12 -0.79
N GLN A 513 -36.76 30.95 -1.13
CA GLN A 513 -35.71 31.89 -0.75
C GLN A 513 -35.83 33.23 -1.49
N GLU A 514 -36.17 33.22 -2.78
CA GLU A 514 -36.47 34.43 -3.58
C GLU A 514 -37.67 35.19 -3.00
N LYS A 515 -38.78 34.50 -2.69
CA LYS A 515 -39.93 35.11 -2.02
C LYS A 515 -39.59 35.76 -0.68
N SER A 516 -38.74 35.12 0.12
CA SER A 516 -38.30 35.68 1.42
C SER A 516 -37.41 36.92 1.26
N HIS A 517 -36.58 36.96 0.20
CA HIS A 517 -35.75 38.12 -0.12
C HIS A 517 -36.57 39.29 -0.67
N ASP A 518 -37.62 39.03 -1.44
CA ASP A 518 -38.54 40.07 -1.94
C ASP A 518 -39.41 40.65 -0.83
N GLN A 519 -39.90 39.83 0.10
CA GLN A 519 -40.64 40.31 1.28
C GLN A 519 -39.76 41.17 2.21
N SER A 520 -38.49 40.79 2.39
CA SER A 520 -37.54 41.58 3.21
C SER A 520 -37.03 42.85 2.51
N ARG A 521 -37.02 42.90 1.17
CA ARG A 521 -36.80 44.13 0.38
C ARG A 521 -38.01 45.08 0.45
N ALA A 522 -39.23 44.55 0.33
CA ALA A 522 -40.46 45.33 0.47
C ALA A 522 -40.61 45.94 1.87
N ASN A 523 -40.22 45.22 2.94
CA ASN A 523 -40.29 45.72 4.31
C ASN A 523 -39.19 46.74 4.67
N ARG A 524 -38.09 46.80 3.89
CA ARG A 524 -37.05 47.85 4.05
C ARG A 524 -37.41 49.15 3.34
N GLN A 525 -38.31 49.12 2.36
CA GLN A 525 -38.83 50.33 1.71
C GLN A 525 -39.95 51.00 2.53
N SER A 526 -40.59 50.32 3.48
CA SER A 526 -41.62 50.92 4.36
C SER A 526 -41.06 51.69 5.57
N HIS A 527 -39.74 51.75 5.75
CA HIS A 527 -39.09 52.45 6.88
C HIS A 527 -38.17 53.63 6.47
N ARG A 528 -38.26 54.11 5.23
CA ARG A 528 -37.69 55.40 4.83
C ARG A 528 -38.81 56.43 4.67
N GLY A 529 -39.31 56.91 5.80
CA GLY A 529 -40.35 57.93 5.83
C GLY A 529 -40.48 58.57 7.21
N ARG A 530 -39.42 59.21 7.71
CA ARG A 530 -39.51 60.37 8.60
C ARG A 530 -38.14 60.97 8.91
N THR A 531 -37.98 62.22 8.50
CA THR A 531 -36.92 63.16 8.83
C THR A 531 -37.21 63.85 10.17
N SER A 532 -36.15 64.12 10.94
CA SER A 532 -35.91 65.30 11.80
C SER A 532 -34.63 65.03 12.58
N GLY A 533 -33.61 65.87 12.69
CA GLY A 533 -33.42 67.27 12.34
C GLY A 533 -32.32 67.81 13.27
N GLY A 534 -31.31 68.50 12.73
CA GLY A 534 -30.30 69.30 13.45
C GLY A 534 -29.34 68.52 14.39
N TYR A 535 -28.15 68.99 14.78
CA TYR A 535 -27.50 70.30 14.74
C TYR A 535 -25.99 70.06 14.90
N GLU A 536 -25.17 70.92 14.29
CA GLU A 536 -23.83 71.43 14.66
C GLU A 536 -22.90 70.63 15.60
N ALA A 537 -21.62 70.50 15.21
CA ALA A 537 -20.55 71.37 15.70
C ALA A 537 -19.15 70.88 15.25
N ALA A 538 -18.30 71.87 14.95
CA ALA A 538 -16.93 71.75 14.50
C ALA A 538 -15.94 71.33 15.61
N GLY A 539 -14.76 70.85 15.21
CA GLY A 539 -13.64 70.59 16.12
C GLY A 539 -12.39 70.03 15.44
N THR A 540 -11.60 70.89 14.82
CA THR A 540 -10.21 70.71 14.37
C THR A 540 -9.23 70.43 15.52
N ALA A 541 -8.23 69.55 15.32
CA ALA A 541 -6.77 69.86 15.41
C ALA A 541 -5.84 68.64 15.67
N THR A 542 -4.96 68.41 14.69
CA THR A 542 -3.53 67.98 14.67
C THR A 542 -2.75 67.53 15.93
N GLY A 543 -1.90 66.51 15.74
CA GLY A 543 -0.65 66.26 16.50
C GLY A 543 0.19 65.08 15.98
N LYS A 544 1.50 65.28 15.72
CA LYS A 544 2.49 64.41 15.03
C LYS A 544 3.51 63.74 16.00
N ARG A 545 4.04 62.55 15.60
CA ARG A 545 5.43 61.95 15.72
C ARG A 545 6.05 61.82 17.15
N ARG A 546 7.01 60.94 17.52
CA ARG A 546 8.14 60.18 16.90
C ARG A 546 8.83 59.24 17.95
N GLY A 547 9.61 58.24 17.49
CA GLY A 547 10.90 57.72 18.09
C GLY A 547 10.85 56.50 19.05
N SER A 548 11.34 55.30 18.68
CA SER A 548 12.68 54.65 18.92
C SER A 548 12.92 54.20 20.39
N THR A 549 13.58 53.10 20.82
CA THR A 549 14.67 52.24 20.32
C THR A 549 14.73 50.92 21.15
N LYS A 550 15.35 49.86 20.62
CA LYS A 550 15.88 48.62 21.29
C LYS A 550 17.26 48.90 21.96
N PRO A 551 17.97 48.01 22.73
CA PRO A 551 18.25 46.58 22.42
C PRO A 551 18.51 45.54 23.56
N ASP A 552 18.56 44.27 23.12
CA ASP A 552 19.35 43.05 23.47
C ASP A 552 19.84 42.65 24.89
N SER A 553 19.76 41.34 25.18
CA SER A 553 20.96 40.46 25.32
C SER A 553 20.63 38.96 25.55
N PHE A 554 21.53 38.13 25.01
CA PHE A 554 21.59 36.65 25.04
C PHE A 554 22.08 36.08 26.39
N SER A 555 21.73 34.82 26.72
CA SER A 555 22.71 33.87 27.27
C SER A 555 22.34 32.39 27.03
N ILE A 556 23.37 31.59 26.79
CA ILE A 556 23.39 30.14 26.55
C ILE A 556 23.97 29.47 27.81
N ARG A 557 23.44 28.33 28.25
CA ARG A 557 24.23 27.37 29.05
C ARG A 557 23.97 25.92 28.66
N GLN A 558 25.06 25.23 28.35
CA GLN A 558 25.16 23.79 28.15
C GLN A 558 25.24 23.06 29.50
N GLY A 559 24.77 21.80 29.51
CA GLY A 559 25.15 20.77 30.46
C GLY A 559 25.26 19.42 29.74
N SER A 560 26.38 18.74 29.92
CA SER A 560 26.78 17.46 29.29
C SER A 560 26.65 16.27 30.28
N PRO A 561 26.74 15.00 29.81
CA PRO A 561 26.04 13.83 30.38
C PRO A 561 26.89 12.92 31.29
N ALA A 562 26.22 12.01 32.00
CA ALA A 562 26.82 10.90 32.76
C ALA A 562 26.94 9.61 31.91
N LYS A 563 27.96 8.80 32.21
CA LYS A 563 28.47 7.62 31.47
C LYS A 563 28.03 6.27 32.06
N ASP A 564 27.90 5.31 31.14
CA ASP A 564 28.32 3.88 31.11
C ASP A 564 28.11 2.92 32.30
N HIS A 565 27.62 1.70 31.98
CA HIS A 565 28.27 0.44 32.34
C HIS A 565 27.96 -0.71 31.34
N ASN A 566 29.02 -1.29 30.75
CA ASN A 566 29.36 -2.71 30.43
C ASN A 566 28.23 -3.74 30.15
N SER A 567 28.34 -4.71 29.23
CA SER A 567 29.47 -5.59 28.87
C SER A 567 29.21 -6.40 27.57
N LEU A 568 30.27 -7.08 27.09
CA LEU A 568 30.45 -7.83 25.83
C LEU A 568 30.05 -9.32 25.93
N ARG A 569 29.72 -9.97 24.79
CA ARG A 569 30.46 -11.15 24.27
C ARG A 569 30.08 -11.55 22.82
N ASN A 570 31.08 -12.14 22.17
CA ASN A 570 31.25 -12.52 20.76
C ASN A 570 30.74 -13.93 20.41
N LEU A 571 30.72 -14.21 19.09
CA LEU A 571 31.12 -15.44 18.34
C LEU A 571 30.12 -15.66 17.17
N SER A 572 30.43 -16.14 15.97
CA SER A 572 31.65 -16.47 15.21
C SER A 572 31.19 -16.73 13.75
N LYS A 573 32.11 -16.56 12.80
CA LYS A 573 31.95 -16.91 11.37
C LYS A 573 31.80 -18.43 11.18
N CYS A 574 31.09 -18.84 10.12
CA CYS A 574 31.49 -19.94 9.23
C CYS A 574 30.80 -19.81 7.86
N ASP A 575 31.58 -20.12 6.84
CA ASP A 575 31.25 -20.11 5.40
C ASP A 575 30.39 -21.31 5.02
N LEU A 576 29.42 -21.11 4.11
CA LEU A 576 28.77 -22.19 3.38
C LEU A 576 28.68 -21.86 1.89
N VAL A 577 29.31 -22.76 1.14
CA VAL A 577 29.29 -22.95 -0.31
C VAL A 577 27.86 -22.95 -0.84
N GLN A 578 27.59 -22.16 -1.88
CA GLN A 578 26.29 -22.14 -2.55
C GLN A 578 26.37 -22.96 -3.84
N LEU A 579 25.69 -24.11 -3.83
CA LEU A 579 25.40 -24.94 -4.99
C LEU A 579 24.39 -24.25 -5.93
N THR A 580 24.36 -24.78 -7.15
CA THR A 580 23.86 -24.27 -8.43
C THR A 580 22.37 -23.91 -8.50
N GLY A 581 22.09 -23.01 -9.46
CA GLY A 581 20.85 -22.24 -9.63
C GLY A 581 19.55 -23.04 -9.75
N GLY A 582 18.54 -22.60 -9.01
CA GLY A 582 17.13 -22.91 -9.25
C GLY A 582 16.55 -22.05 -10.37
N GLY A 583 15.77 -22.64 -11.27
CA GLY A 583 15.10 -21.94 -12.36
C GLY A 583 14.16 -20.84 -11.87
N GLN A 584 14.11 -19.72 -12.61
CA GLN A 584 13.39 -18.52 -12.24
C GLN A 584 11.87 -18.74 -12.33
N VAL A 585 11.21 -18.78 -11.17
CA VAL A 585 9.74 -18.75 -11.07
C VAL A 585 9.35 -17.28 -10.98
N LEU A 586 8.37 -16.83 -11.78
CA LEU A 586 7.77 -15.49 -11.63
C LEU A 586 6.91 -15.44 -10.36
N LEU A 587 7.59 -15.42 -9.22
CA LEU A 587 7.11 -15.01 -7.91
C LEU A 587 8.10 -13.99 -7.38
N PRO A 588 7.64 -12.95 -6.66
CA PRO A 588 8.31 -11.65 -6.69
C PRO A 588 9.62 -11.66 -5.90
N ASP A 589 10.73 -11.72 -6.64
CA ASP A 589 12.08 -11.38 -6.18
C ASP A 589 12.36 -9.86 -6.21
N ASN A 590 11.34 -9.05 -6.49
CA ASN A 590 11.47 -7.60 -6.65
C ASN A 590 10.82 -6.77 -5.52
N ALA A 591 10.58 -7.36 -4.34
CA ALA A 591 10.17 -6.60 -3.15
C ALA A 591 11.40 -6.24 -2.32
N HIS A 592 11.67 -4.94 -2.16
CA HIS A 592 12.89 -4.46 -1.51
C HIS A 592 12.97 -4.89 -0.04
N ALA A 593 14.20 -5.16 0.37
CA ALA A 593 14.60 -5.63 1.68
C ALA A 593 14.64 -4.49 2.69
N HIS A 594 13.56 -4.32 3.45
CA HIS A 594 13.72 -3.88 4.84
C HIS A 594 13.02 -4.81 5.83
N LEU A 595 11.97 -5.53 5.39
CA LEU A 595 11.43 -6.74 6.01
C LEU A 595 10.85 -7.53 4.81
N GLU A 596 11.27 -8.77 4.53
CA GLU A 596 10.70 -9.59 3.43
C GLU A 596 9.24 -10.03 3.72
N ARG A 597 8.37 -9.06 3.99
CA ARG A 597 6.92 -9.19 3.91
C ARG A 597 6.55 -9.21 2.44
N LYS A 598 5.47 -9.92 2.09
CA LYS A 598 4.78 -9.67 0.82
C LYS A 598 4.53 -8.16 0.75
N GLY A 599 5.18 -7.46 -0.19
CA GLY A 599 4.91 -6.05 -0.45
C GLY A 599 3.42 -5.81 -0.58
N PHE A 600 2.96 -4.65 -0.10
CA PHE A 600 1.53 -4.32 0.09
C PHE A 600 0.64 -4.81 -1.06
N LYS A 601 -0.18 -5.81 -0.74
CA LYS A 601 -1.18 -6.37 -1.64
C LYS A 601 -2.53 -5.76 -1.29
N LEU A 602 -3.25 -5.30 -2.31
CA LEU A 602 -4.67 -5.02 -2.22
C LEU A 602 -5.43 -6.35 -2.15
N ASP A 603 -6.21 -6.56 -1.09
CA ASP A 603 -6.98 -7.80 -0.84
C ASP A 603 -8.25 -7.94 -1.72
N ASN A 604 -8.36 -7.20 -2.83
CA ASN A 604 -9.57 -7.09 -3.64
C ASN A 604 -9.98 -8.38 -4.42
N HIS A 605 -9.35 -9.57 -4.19
CA HIS A 605 -9.52 -10.81 -5.01
C HIS A 605 -10.62 -11.71 -4.50
N VAL A 606 -11.23 -11.38 -3.36
CA VAL A 606 -12.33 -12.15 -2.79
C VAL A 606 -13.66 -11.43 -2.97
N ARG A 607 -13.82 -10.65 -4.04
CA ARG A 607 -15.07 -9.93 -4.32
C ARG A 607 -15.37 -9.98 -5.81
N ARG A 608 -16.29 -10.89 -6.16
CA ARG A 608 -17.09 -10.85 -7.38
C ARG A 608 -18.52 -11.23 -7.00
N GLU A 609 -19.46 -10.71 -7.78
CA GLU A 609 -20.89 -10.68 -7.51
C GLU A 609 -21.45 -12.00 -6.98
N VAL A 610 -22.36 -11.86 -6.00
CA VAL A 610 -23.13 -12.96 -5.42
C VAL A 610 -24.00 -13.53 -6.53
N SER A 611 -23.61 -14.68 -7.09
CA SER A 611 -24.51 -15.49 -7.90
C SER A 611 -25.67 -15.92 -7.02
N ARG A 612 -26.87 -15.44 -7.38
CA ARG A 612 -28.17 -15.63 -6.74
C ARG A 612 -28.27 -16.93 -5.92
N LEU A 613 -28.37 -16.78 -4.60
CA LEU A 613 -28.85 -17.83 -3.70
C LEU A 613 -30.33 -18.07 -4.01
N ASN A 614 -30.65 -19.23 -4.60
CA ASN A 614 -32.02 -19.73 -4.67
C ASN A 614 -32.56 -19.92 -3.25
N LYS A 615 -33.49 -19.07 -2.84
CA LYS A 615 -34.31 -19.28 -1.64
C LYS A 615 -35.27 -20.44 -1.91
N ASN A 616 -34.89 -21.66 -1.55
CA ASN A 616 -35.87 -22.73 -1.35
C ASN A 616 -36.58 -22.50 0.00
N ARG A 617 -37.74 -21.84 -0.05
CA ARG A 617 -38.79 -22.01 0.97
C ARG A 617 -39.58 -23.26 0.59
N LYS A 618 -39.46 -24.34 1.36
CA LYS A 618 -40.52 -25.34 1.48
C LYS A 618 -41.06 -25.28 2.90
N GLY A 619 -42.36 -25.01 2.97
CA GLY A 619 -43.08 -24.67 4.19
C GLY A 619 -43.41 -25.90 5.04
N TYR A 620 -43.57 -25.61 6.33
CA TYR A 620 -44.37 -26.40 7.25
C TYR A 620 -45.86 -26.17 6.93
N LYS A 621 -46.61 -27.26 6.75
CA LYS A 621 -48.02 -27.36 7.12
C LYS A 621 -48.29 -28.79 7.56
N ASN A 622 -48.76 -28.89 8.81
CA ASN A 622 -49.39 -29.99 9.54
C ASN A 622 -48.66 -31.33 9.60
#